data_AF-A0A7W7YNA5-F1
#
_entry.id   AF-A0A7W7YNA5-F1
#
_cell.length_a   1.000
_cell.length_b   1.000
_cell.length_c   1.000
_cell.angle_alpha   90.00
_cell.angle_beta   90.00
_cell.angle_gamma   90.00
#
_symmetry.space_group_name_H-M   'P 1'
#
loop_
_entity.id
_entity.type
_entity.pdbx_description
1 polymer ?
#
loop_
_entity_poly.entity_id
_entity_poly.type
_entity_poly.pdbx_seq_one_letter_code
_entity_poly.pdbx_strand_id
1 'polypeptide(L)'
;MAENDQTKPAPRFEDLRGILRYVPQFRQRVFVIAIDGALMHQPGFASLLQDVAVLQSLNIEVVLIFGARAQLRYLANLRGVTLSSDDGMGRTDAATLEVAVDSITRQTSALMADLTALEMPVAVSNALAVHPAGVINGIDQEFTGRIERVDTETLTALLKADIIPVLPPLGYDSRGTTLRLNSDAVAVEVAIALRAAKVIFVSEAGLTAPDGTRLAQISVADAREIYRSKDPRHDVNLLSKLRYAALACQEGVPRVHIVDGSQDEALLSELFSNEGVGTMIHADDYQQIRKAYAQDVPALLSLMQQSMDDAALVPRTREEILAKIQDFFVLEVDENPIGSVAVHSYDEGGKKIAELACLFVRRSHKNRGHGQKLVAYAEEIARQRGCDVLVALSTQAFRFFEEKMGFEVTTPDSLPAPRRMKYDKSGRNSKVLMKSLK
;
A
#
# COMPACT_ATOMS: atom_id res chain seq x y z
N MET A 1 12.97 -29.55 36.93
CA MET A 1 12.70 -29.44 35.49
C MET A 1 11.67 -28.34 35.35
N ALA A 2 12.12 -27.15 34.95
CA ALA A 2 11.26 -25.98 34.82
C ALA A 2 10.70 -25.95 33.39
N GLU A 3 9.38 -25.99 33.27
CA GLU A 3 8.66 -25.75 32.02
C GLU A 3 8.81 -24.28 31.63
N ASN A 4 9.20 -24.09 30.36
CA ASN A 4 9.49 -22.81 29.78
C ASN A 4 8.19 -22.24 29.22
N ASP A 5 7.52 -21.41 30.01
CA ASP A 5 6.38 -20.59 29.62
C ASP A 5 6.84 -19.51 28.64
N GLN A 6 6.67 -19.77 27.33
CA GLN A 6 6.90 -18.77 26.29
C GLN A 6 5.74 -17.78 26.30
N THR A 7 5.88 -16.77 27.15
CA THR A 7 5.02 -15.58 27.19
C THR A 7 5.05 -14.86 25.83
N LYS A 8 3.89 -14.84 25.16
CA LYS A 8 3.58 -14.01 23.98
C LYS A 8 4.04 -12.57 24.27
N PRO A 9 4.84 -11.90 23.41
CA PRO A 9 5.27 -10.54 23.70
C PRO A 9 4.04 -9.62 23.72
N ALA A 10 3.78 -8.99 24.86
CA ALA A 10 2.72 -8.00 24.98
C ALA A 10 2.97 -6.83 24.01
N PRO A 11 1.94 -6.29 23.33
CA PRO A 11 2.11 -5.14 22.45
C PRO A 11 2.73 -3.97 23.24
N ARG A 12 3.91 -3.52 22.80
CA ARG A 12 4.62 -2.41 23.47
C ARG A 12 3.86 -1.11 23.19
N PHE A 13 3.72 -0.25 24.20
CA PHE A 13 3.08 1.09 24.08
C PHE A 13 3.61 1.99 22.94
N GLU A 14 4.78 1.67 22.36
CA GLU A 14 5.33 2.33 21.19
C GLU A 14 4.51 2.06 19.90
N ASP A 15 3.87 0.89 19.78
CA ASP A 15 3.06 0.50 18.62
C ASP A 15 1.76 1.31 18.52
N LEU A 16 1.14 1.59 19.67
CA LEU A 16 -0.09 2.40 19.76
C LEU A 16 0.11 3.83 19.27
N ARG A 17 1.28 4.44 19.49
CA ARG A 17 1.59 5.78 18.95
C ARG A 17 1.78 5.75 17.43
N GLY A 18 2.29 4.65 16.88
CA GLY A 18 2.34 4.40 15.44
C GLY A 18 0.94 4.32 14.86
N ILE A 19 0.09 3.44 15.40
CA ILE A 19 -1.32 3.27 15.03
C ILE A 19 -2.06 4.62 15.05
N LEU A 20 -1.98 5.38 16.16
CA LEU A 20 -2.66 6.67 16.32
C LEU A 20 -2.19 7.76 15.35
N ARG A 21 -1.02 7.61 14.71
CA ARG A 21 -0.55 8.53 13.67
C ARG A 21 -1.23 8.25 12.31
N TYR A 22 -1.59 7.00 12.04
CA TYR A 22 -2.27 6.59 10.80
C TYR A 22 -3.79 6.83 10.85
N VAL A 23 -4.40 6.74 12.04
CA VAL A 23 -5.87 6.89 12.21
C VAL A 23 -6.43 8.18 11.57
N PRO A 24 -5.83 9.38 11.73
CA PRO A 24 -6.35 10.59 11.10
C PRO A 24 -6.37 10.56 9.57
N GLN A 25 -5.51 9.75 8.94
CA GLN A 25 -5.42 9.66 7.48
C GLN A 25 -6.55 8.83 6.87
N PHE A 26 -7.03 7.81 7.60
CA PHE A 26 -8.01 6.84 7.12
C PHE A 26 -9.43 7.05 7.69
N ARG A 27 -9.59 7.96 8.64
CA ARG A 27 -10.90 8.35 9.17
C ARG A 27 -11.85 8.79 8.03
N GLN A 28 -13.06 8.23 8.01
CA GLN A 28 -14.11 8.45 7.00
C GLN A 28 -13.66 8.11 5.57
N ARG A 29 -12.63 7.28 5.41
CA ARG A 29 -12.24 6.74 4.12
C ARG A 29 -12.87 5.37 3.93
N VAL A 30 -13.32 5.10 2.71
CA VAL A 30 -13.89 3.81 2.32
C VAL A 30 -12.77 2.80 2.07
N PHE A 31 -12.82 1.68 2.78
CA PHE A 31 -12.01 0.49 2.56
C PHE A 31 -12.91 -0.62 2.05
N VAL A 32 -12.52 -1.26 0.97
CA VAL A 32 -13.22 -2.43 0.44
C VAL A 32 -12.40 -3.67 0.77
N ILE A 33 -12.98 -4.57 1.57
CA ILE A 33 -12.31 -5.78 2.04
C ILE A 33 -12.98 -6.99 1.40
N ALA A 34 -12.21 -7.77 0.66
CA ALA A 34 -12.65 -8.96 -0.05
C ALA A 34 -12.00 -10.20 0.58
N ILE A 35 -12.80 -10.99 1.29
CA ILE A 35 -12.33 -12.13 2.06
C ILE A 35 -12.47 -13.41 1.24
N ASP A 36 -11.40 -14.20 1.15
CA ASP A 36 -11.48 -15.52 0.53
C ASP A 36 -12.41 -16.44 1.33
N GLY A 37 -13.34 -17.10 0.63
CA GLY A 37 -14.33 -17.97 1.27
C GLY A 37 -13.71 -19.09 2.08
N ALA A 38 -12.53 -19.58 1.69
CA ALA A 38 -11.85 -20.65 2.42
C ALA A 38 -11.49 -20.26 3.86
N LEU A 39 -11.19 -18.98 4.11
CA LEU A 39 -10.85 -18.47 5.44
C LEU A 39 -12.03 -18.51 6.41
N MET A 40 -13.27 -18.42 5.92
CA MET A 40 -14.47 -18.33 6.76
C MET A 40 -14.72 -19.56 7.65
N HIS A 41 -14.06 -20.69 7.36
CA HIS A 41 -14.16 -21.91 8.18
C HIS A 41 -12.87 -22.22 8.94
N GLN A 42 -11.89 -21.32 8.90
CA GLN A 42 -10.64 -21.48 9.63
C GLN A 42 -10.74 -20.89 11.04
N PRO A 43 -10.01 -21.44 12.03
CA PRO A 43 -10.04 -20.93 13.41
C PRO A 43 -9.70 -19.43 13.55
N GLY A 44 -8.87 -18.88 12.65
CA GLY A 44 -8.46 -17.47 12.67
C GLY A 44 -9.52 -16.49 12.18
N PHE A 45 -10.65 -16.95 11.62
CA PHE A 45 -11.65 -16.07 11.01
C PHE A 45 -12.28 -15.08 12.00
N ALA A 46 -12.51 -15.50 13.24
CA ALA A 46 -13.05 -14.62 14.27
C ALA A 46 -12.09 -13.46 14.59
N SER A 47 -10.78 -13.70 14.60
CA SER A 47 -9.75 -12.67 14.77
C SER A 47 -9.79 -11.66 13.62
N LEU A 48 -9.93 -12.15 12.37
CA LEU A 48 -10.09 -11.29 11.19
C LEU A 48 -11.33 -10.38 11.28
N LEU A 49 -12.47 -10.88 11.79
CA LEU A 49 -13.66 -10.04 11.96
C LEU A 49 -13.51 -9.04 13.11
N GLN A 50 -12.77 -9.39 14.17
CA GLN A 50 -12.41 -8.44 15.23
C GLN A 50 -11.55 -7.30 14.69
N ASP A 51 -10.61 -7.57 13.77
CA ASP A 51 -9.87 -6.51 13.09
C ASP A 51 -10.81 -5.56 12.34
N VAL A 52 -11.81 -6.08 11.63
CA VAL A 52 -12.82 -5.25 10.95
C VAL A 52 -13.61 -4.40 11.95
N ALA A 53 -13.98 -4.95 13.11
CA ALA A 53 -14.63 -4.21 14.18
C ALA A 53 -13.76 -3.06 14.70
N VAL A 54 -12.45 -3.29 14.84
CA VAL A 54 -11.48 -2.24 15.21
C VAL A 54 -11.46 -1.14 14.14
N LEU A 55 -11.42 -1.48 12.85
CA LEU A 55 -11.47 -0.47 11.77
C LEU A 55 -12.74 0.40 11.85
N GLN A 56 -13.90 -0.21 12.08
CA GLN A 56 -15.16 0.52 12.26
C GLN A 56 -15.09 1.45 13.48
N SER A 57 -14.54 0.99 14.61
CA SER A 57 -14.37 1.82 15.82
C SER A 57 -13.46 3.05 15.62
N LEU A 58 -12.58 2.99 14.63
CA LEU A 58 -11.71 4.09 14.20
C LEU A 58 -12.39 5.01 13.17
N ASN A 59 -13.69 4.83 12.93
CA ASN A 59 -14.49 5.51 11.90
C ASN A 59 -13.94 5.32 10.49
N ILE A 60 -13.37 4.15 10.18
CA ILE A 60 -13.06 3.77 8.80
C ILE A 60 -14.32 3.13 8.21
N GLU A 61 -14.75 3.61 7.05
CA GLU A 61 -15.94 3.10 6.37
C GLU A 61 -15.57 1.79 5.67
N VAL A 62 -16.22 0.67 6.01
CA VAL A 62 -15.88 -0.66 5.47
C VAL A 62 -17.01 -1.20 4.61
N VAL A 63 -16.66 -1.72 3.44
CA VAL A 63 -17.53 -2.57 2.62
C VAL A 63 -16.95 -3.97 2.54
N LEU A 64 -17.77 -4.99 2.83
CA LEU A 64 -17.35 -6.39 2.86
C LEU A 64 -17.84 -7.15 1.63
N ILE A 65 -16.93 -7.90 1.03
CA ILE A 65 -17.19 -8.88 -0.02
C ILE A 65 -16.57 -10.20 0.42
N PHE A 66 -17.16 -11.33 0.04
CA PHE A 66 -16.58 -12.63 0.32
C PHE A 66 -16.63 -13.55 -0.91
N GLY A 67 -15.69 -14.48 -0.98
CA GLY A 67 -15.70 -15.59 -1.93
C GLY A 67 -16.48 -16.80 -1.41
N ALA A 68 -16.83 -17.74 -2.29
CA ALA A 68 -17.50 -18.98 -1.90
C ALA A 68 -16.97 -20.22 -2.63
N ARG A 69 -15.76 -20.14 -3.21
CA ARG A 69 -15.21 -21.19 -4.07
C ARG A 69 -15.05 -22.53 -3.35
N ALA A 70 -14.47 -22.52 -2.15
CA ALA A 70 -14.25 -23.74 -1.37
C ALA A 70 -15.59 -24.44 -1.04
N GLN A 71 -16.59 -23.65 -0.67
CA GLN A 71 -17.94 -24.10 -0.33
C GLN A 71 -18.69 -24.64 -1.53
N LEU A 72 -18.57 -23.98 -2.67
CA LEU A 72 -19.14 -24.40 -3.94
C LEU A 72 -18.53 -25.74 -4.39
N ARG A 73 -17.20 -25.91 -4.30
CA ARG A 73 -16.54 -27.20 -4.58
C ARG A 73 -17.00 -28.31 -3.63
N TYR A 74 -17.08 -28.02 -2.34
CA TYR A 74 -17.52 -28.98 -1.34
C TYR A 74 -18.96 -29.46 -1.61
N LEU A 75 -19.88 -28.52 -1.84
CA LEU A 75 -21.30 -28.83 -2.07
C LEU A 75 -21.51 -29.54 -3.41
N ALA A 76 -20.77 -29.16 -4.46
CA ALA A 76 -20.80 -29.83 -5.75
C ALA A 76 -20.38 -31.30 -5.64
N ASN A 77 -19.28 -31.58 -4.93
CA ASN A 77 -18.82 -32.94 -4.68
C ASN A 77 -19.87 -33.76 -3.90
N LEU A 78 -20.44 -33.19 -2.84
CA LEU A 78 -21.49 -33.84 -2.06
C LEU A 78 -22.73 -34.19 -2.89
N ARG A 79 -23.06 -33.36 -3.90
CA ARG A 79 -24.21 -33.55 -4.79
C ARG A 79 -23.88 -34.31 -6.08
N GLY A 80 -22.62 -34.67 -6.32
CA GLY A 80 -22.19 -35.29 -7.57
C GLY A 80 -22.33 -34.40 -8.80
N VAL A 81 -22.28 -33.06 -8.62
CA VAL A 81 -22.38 -32.08 -9.70
C VAL A 81 -20.98 -31.70 -10.19
N THR A 82 -20.72 -31.85 -11.48
CA THR A 82 -19.49 -31.33 -12.11
C THR A 82 -19.64 -29.85 -12.39
N LEU A 83 -18.78 -29.04 -11.81
CA LEU A 83 -18.80 -27.59 -11.98
C LEU A 83 -18.28 -27.20 -13.37
N SER A 84 -19.05 -26.37 -14.10
CA SER A 84 -18.61 -25.76 -15.36
C SER A 84 -17.52 -24.71 -15.17
N SER A 85 -17.55 -24.00 -14.04
CA SER A 85 -16.48 -23.15 -13.52
C SER A 85 -16.59 -23.00 -12.01
N ASP A 86 -15.47 -22.83 -11.33
CA ASP A 86 -15.38 -22.57 -9.91
C ASP A 86 -14.77 -21.20 -9.56
N ASP A 87 -14.34 -20.40 -10.55
CA ASP A 87 -13.67 -19.10 -10.34
C ASP A 87 -14.59 -17.87 -10.52
N GLY A 88 -15.83 -18.08 -10.99
CA GLY A 88 -16.79 -17.01 -11.25
C GLY A 88 -16.45 -16.12 -12.45
N MET A 89 -15.42 -16.47 -13.22
CA MET A 89 -15.05 -15.82 -14.49
C MET A 89 -15.39 -16.67 -15.71
N GLY A 90 -15.36 -17.99 -15.56
CA GLY A 90 -15.75 -18.94 -16.62
C GLY A 90 -17.26 -19.16 -16.74
N ARG A 91 -17.65 -20.04 -17.67
CA ARG A 91 -19.04 -20.44 -17.91
C ARG A 91 -19.69 -20.96 -16.63
N THR A 92 -20.88 -20.49 -16.31
CA THR A 92 -21.70 -20.99 -15.21
C THR A 92 -22.99 -21.54 -15.79
N ASP A 93 -23.10 -22.86 -15.93
CA ASP A 93 -24.34 -23.53 -16.33
C ASP A 93 -25.37 -23.59 -15.18
N ALA A 94 -26.59 -24.02 -15.49
CA ALA A 94 -27.69 -24.06 -14.53
C ALA A 94 -27.37 -24.90 -13.27
N ALA A 95 -26.74 -26.07 -13.43
CA ALA A 95 -26.38 -26.94 -12.31
C ALA A 95 -25.29 -26.31 -11.42
N THR A 96 -24.31 -25.64 -12.04
CA THR A 96 -23.28 -24.88 -11.34
C THR A 96 -23.88 -23.68 -10.60
N LEU A 97 -24.84 -22.98 -11.23
CA LEU A 97 -25.53 -21.84 -10.62
C LEU A 97 -26.31 -22.27 -9.37
N GLU A 98 -27.05 -23.39 -9.43
CA GLU A 98 -27.84 -23.88 -8.29
C GLU A 98 -26.94 -24.14 -7.07
N VAL A 99 -25.82 -24.84 -7.27
CA VAL A 99 -24.82 -25.05 -6.21
C VAL A 99 -24.25 -23.72 -5.72
N ALA A 100 -23.97 -22.77 -6.62
CA ALA A 100 -23.43 -21.47 -6.26
C ALA A 100 -24.39 -20.65 -5.39
N VAL A 101 -25.67 -20.58 -5.75
CA VAL A 101 -26.69 -19.86 -4.99
C VAL A 101 -26.81 -20.44 -3.58
N ASP A 102 -26.85 -21.76 -3.44
CA ASP A 102 -26.94 -22.42 -2.13
C ASP A 102 -25.69 -22.17 -1.27
N SER A 103 -24.50 -22.30 -1.86
CA SER A 103 -23.24 -22.05 -1.16
C SER A 103 -23.12 -20.59 -0.72
N ILE A 104 -23.35 -19.63 -1.62
CA ILE A 104 -23.21 -18.20 -1.34
C ILE A 104 -24.25 -17.73 -0.32
N THR A 105 -25.49 -18.18 -0.42
CA THR A 105 -26.56 -17.80 0.51
C THR A 105 -26.28 -18.34 1.92
N ARG A 106 -25.80 -19.59 2.03
CA ARG A 106 -25.37 -20.17 3.31
C ARG A 106 -24.22 -19.36 3.93
N GLN A 107 -23.23 -18.97 3.12
CA GLN A 107 -22.10 -18.19 3.62
C GLN A 107 -22.50 -16.77 4.01
N THR A 108 -23.43 -16.17 3.29
CA THR A 108 -24.04 -14.88 3.66
C THR A 108 -24.65 -15.00 5.06
N SER A 109 -25.47 -16.03 5.30
CA SER A 109 -26.11 -16.23 6.60
C SER A 109 -25.11 -16.48 7.73
N ALA A 110 -24.05 -17.24 7.48
CA ALA A 110 -23.00 -17.50 8.47
C ALA A 110 -22.24 -16.21 8.82
N LEU A 111 -21.80 -15.45 7.80
CA LEU A 111 -21.10 -14.18 8.00
C LEU A 111 -21.95 -13.17 8.79
N MET A 112 -23.24 -13.07 8.47
CA MET A 112 -24.17 -12.21 9.20
C MET A 112 -24.28 -12.61 10.67
N ALA A 113 -24.30 -13.91 10.98
CA ALA A 113 -24.33 -14.40 12.36
C ALA A 113 -23.04 -14.03 13.12
N ASP A 114 -21.88 -14.23 12.51
CA ASP A 114 -20.58 -13.91 13.12
C ASP A 114 -20.43 -12.40 13.37
N LEU A 115 -20.80 -11.56 12.40
CA LEU A 115 -20.76 -10.11 12.53
C LEU A 115 -21.77 -9.60 13.57
N THR A 116 -22.95 -10.23 13.66
CA THR A 116 -23.94 -9.91 14.71
C THR A 116 -23.42 -10.26 16.10
N ALA A 117 -22.69 -11.37 16.24
CA ALA A 117 -22.08 -11.75 17.52
C ALA A 117 -21.00 -10.75 17.98
N LEU A 118 -20.41 -9.99 17.05
CA LEU A 118 -19.49 -8.88 17.31
C LEU A 118 -20.20 -7.52 17.44
N GLU A 119 -21.53 -7.50 17.51
CA GLU A 119 -22.36 -6.30 17.61
C GLU A 119 -22.17 -5.30 16.46
N MET A 120 -21.76 -5.79 15.28
CA MET A 120 -21.52 -4.96 14.10
C MET A 120 -22.82 -4.81 13.28
N PRO A 121 -23.33 -3.58 13.08
CA PRO A 121 -24.48 -3.36 12.20
C PRO A 121 -24.11 -3.67 10.75
N VAL A 122 -24.84 -4.60 10.14
CA VAL A 122 -24.55 -5.11 8.79
C VAL A 122 -25.81 -5.18 7.94
N ALA A 123 -25.66 -4.94 6.64
CA ALA A 123 -26.75 -5.09 5.68
C ALA A 123 -26.26 -5.77 4.40
N VAL A 124 -26.93 -6.85 4.01
CA VAL A 124 -26.76 -7.44 2.68
C VAL A 124 -27.48 -6.57 1.67
N SER A 125 -26.77 -6.09 0.65
CA SER A 125 -27.29 -5.10 -0.29
C SER A 125 -27.34 -5.62 -1.73
N ASN A 126 -28.44 -5.31 -2.42
CA ASN A 126 -28.57 -5.48 -3.88
C ASN A 126 -28.15 -4.19 -4.60
N ALA A 127 -26.89 -3.78 -4.41
CA ALA A 127 -26.37 -2.53 -4.96
C ALA A 127 -25.66 -2.71 -6.32
N LEU A 128 -25.87 -3.83 -7.01
CA LEU A 128 -25.17 -4.15 -8.26
C LEU A 128 -26.19 -4.28 -9.40
N ALA A 129 -26.07 -3.44 -10.41
CA ALA A 129 -26.73 -3.65 -11.69
C ALA A 129 -25.84 -4.58 -12.54
N VAL A 130 -26.40 -5.72 -12.95
CA VAL A 130 -25.64 -6.80 -13.60
C VAL A 130 -26.29 -7.17 -14.94
N HIS A 131 -25.48 -7.55 -15.92
CA HIS A 131 -25.93 -8.17 -17.16
C HIS A 131 -25.18 -9.49 -17.41
N PRO A 132 -25.71 -10.40 -18.24
CA PRO A 132 -24.99 -11.62 -18.62
C PRO A 132 -23.65 -11.30 -19.30
N ALA A 133 -22.61 -12.07 -19.00
CA ALA A 133 -21.29 -11.92 -19.61
C ALA A 133 -21.30 -12.21 -21.13
N GLY A 134 -22.35 -12.87 -21.63
CA GLY A 134 -22.55 -13.15 -23.05
C GLY A 134 -21.59 -14.23 -23.57
N VAL A 135 -21.16 -14.08 -24.82
CA VAL A 135 -20.26 -15.03 -25.49
C VAL A 135 -18.84 -14.48 -25.50
N ILE A 136 -17.91 -15.18 -24.84
CA ILE A 136 -16.50 -14.78 -24.76
C ILE A 136 -15.66 -15.84 -25.49
N ASN A 137 -14.87 -15.41 -26.48
CA ASN A 137 -14.02 -16.29 -27.29
C ASN A 137 -14.78 -17.51 -27.87
N GLY A 138 -16.03 -17.31 -28.28
CA GLY A 138 -16.89 -18.36 -28.85
C GLY A 138 -17.58 -19.27 -27.82
N ILE A 139 -17.40 -19.05 -26.52
CA ILE A 139 -18.04 -19.82 -25.44
C ILE A 139 -19.11 -18.97 -24.78
N ASP A 140 -20.37 -19.43 -24.81
CA ASP A 140 -21.46 -18.84 -24.05
C ASP A 140 -21.20 -19.02 -22.54
N GLN A 141 -21.23 -17.91 -21.81
CA GLN A 141 -20.96 -17.90 -20.37
C GLN A 141 -22.21 -18.20 -19.53
N GLU A 142 -23.39 -18.27 -20.16
CA GLU A 142 -24.69 -18.58 -19.54
C GLU A 142 -24.98 -17.68 -18.32
N PHE A 143 -24.95 -18.24 -17.10
CA PHE A 143 -25.33 -17.53 -15.88
C PHE A 143 -24.17 -16.77 -15.21
N THR A 144 -23.06 -16.57 -15.91
CA THR A 144 -21.99 -15.69 -15.42
C THR A 144 -22.32 -14.24 -15.72
N GLY A 145 -22.24 -13.37 -14.71
CA GLY A 145 -22.59 -11.96 -14.81
C GLY A 145 -21.38 -11.02 -14.92
N ARG A 146 -21.64 -9.82 -15.44
CA ARG A 146 -20.75 -8.65 -15.41
C ARG A 146 -21.48 -7.48 -14.77
N ILE A 147 -20.76 -6.75 -13.92
CA ILE A 147 -21.30 -5.57 -13.25
C ILE A 147 -21.28 -4.43 -14.27
N GLU A 148 -22.42 -3.79 -14.46
CA GLU A 148 -22.57 -2.61 -15.31
C GLU A 148 -22.45 -1.32 -14.51
N ARG A 149 -23.06 -1.32 -13.31
CA ARG A 149 -23.11 -0.15 -12.44
C ARG A 149 -23.25 -0.58 -10.99
N VAL A 150 -22.63 0.18 -10.10
CA VAL A 150 -22.81 0.07 -8.65
C VAL A 150 -23.75 1.20 -8.20
N ASP A 151 -24.75 0.86 -7.39
CA ASP A 151 -25.62 1.83 -6.72
C ASP A 151 -24.88 2.43 -5.51
N THR A 152 -24.14 3.49 -5.79
CA THR A 152 -23.35 4.20 -4.79
C THR A 152 -24.21 4.96 -3.78
N GLU A 153 -25.44 5.35 -4.13
CA GLU A 153 -26.34 6.07 -3.22
C GLU A 153 -26.75 5.17 -2.06
N THR A 154 -27.20 3.95 -2.37
CA THR A 154 -27.56 2.95 -1.36
C THR A 154 -26.36 2.59 -0.48
N LEU A 155 -25.19 2.31 -1.07
CA LEU A 155 -23.99 1.97 -0.29
C LEU A 155 -23.53 3.12 0.60
N THR A 156 -23.53 4.36 0.09
CA THR A 156 -23.15 5.54 0.86
C THR A 156 -24.14 5.81 2.00
N ALA A 157 -25.43 5.55 1.80
CA ALA A 157 -26.44 5.70 2.85
C ALA A 157 -26.22 4.72 4.01
N LEU A 158 -25.87 3.47 3.70
CA LEU A 158 -25.52 2.46 4.72
C LEU A 158 -24.26 2.87 5.49
N LEU A 159 -23.19 3.26 4.78
CA LEU A 159 -21.92 3.67 5.39
C LEU A 159 -22.10 4.89 6.33
N LYS A 160 -22.89 5.88 5.91
CA LYS A 160 -23.21 7.06 6.75
C LYS A 160 -24.03 6.73 7.99
N ALA A 161 -24.73 5.60 8.01
CA ALA A 161 -25.48 5.10 9.15
C ALA A 161 -24.63 4.15 10.02
N ASP A 162 -23.31 4.08 9.78
CA ASP A 162 -22.38 3.14 10.42
C ASP A 162 -22.78 1.66 10.22
N ILE A 163 -23.50 1.36 9.14
CA ILE A 163 -23.89 0.01 8.72
C ILE A 163 -22.95 -0.49 7.64
N ILE A 164 -22.31 -1.63 7.88
CA ILE A 164 -21.37 -2.27 6.95
C ILE A 164 -22.15 -2.96 5.82
N PRO A 165 -22.00 -2.51 4.56
CA PRO A 165 -22.60 -3.20 3.43
C PRO A 165 -21.85 -4.50 3.15
N VAL A 166 -22.58 -5.60 3.05
CA VAL A 166 -22.08 -6.92 2.65
C VAL A 166 -22.59 -7.22 1.25
N LEU A 167 -21.68 -7.45 0.29
CA LEU A 167 -22.03 -7.80 -1.10
C LEU A 167 -21.60 -9.25 -1.41
N PRO A 168 -22.55 -10.19 -1.52
CA PRO A 168 -22.26 -11.53 -2.00
C PRO A 168 -21.91 -11.51 -3.51
N PRO A 169 -21.17 -12.51 -4.03
CA PRO A 169 -20.83 -12.61 -5.46
C PRO A 169 -21.99 -13.16 -6.30
N LEU A 170 -23.18 -12.58 -6.12
CA LEU A 170 -24.40 -12.80 -6.89
C LEU A 170 -24.97 -11.45 -7.32
N GLY A 171 -25.57 -11.39 -8.51
CA GLY A 171 -26.32 -10.23 -8.95
C GLY A 171 -27.53 -10.62 -9.78
N TYR A 172 -28.34 -9.63 -10.12
CA TYR A 172 -29.59 -9.85 -10.82
C TYR A 172 -29.66 -8.92 -12.03
N ASP A 173 -30.08 -9.46 -13.17
CA ASP A 173 -30.29 -8.66 -14.37
C ASP A 173 -31.63 -7.92 -14.37
N SER A 174 -31.87 -7.11 -15.40
CA SER A 174 -33.14 -6.36 -15.58
C SER A 174 -34.40 -7.24 -15.64
N ARG A 175 -34.25 -8.56 -15.81
CA ARG A 175 -35.34 -9.55 -15.82
C ARG A 175 -35.47 -10.30 -14.49
N GLY A 176 -34.61 -10.00 -13.51
CA GLY A 176 -34.55 -10.70 -12.22
C GLY A 176 -33.85 -12.07 -12.31
N THR A 177 -33.10 -12.33 -13.38
CA THR A 177 -32.33 -13.57 -13.50
C THR A 177 -31.08 -13.47 -12.64
N THR A 178 -30.85 -14.48 -11.79
CA THR A 178 -29.67 -14.57 -10.94
C THR A 178 -28.44 -14.92 -11.78
N LEU A 179 -27.38 -14.14 -11.61
CA LEU A 179 -26.10 -14.31 -12.27
C LEU A 179 -25.00 -14.42 -11.21
N ARG A 180 -24.08 -15.36 -11.43
CA ARG A 180 -22.90 -15.53 -10.60
C ARG A 180 -21.84 -14.50 -10.97
N LEU A 181 -21.25 -13.86 -9.97
CA LEU A 181 -20.16 -12.90 -10.14
C LEU A 181 -18.84 -13.49 -9.62
N ASN A 182 -17.73 -12.92 -10.08
CA ASN A 182 -16.44 -13.11 -9.44
C ASN A 182 -16.32 -12.12 -8.26
N SER A 183 -15.97 -12.59 -7.06
CA SER A 183 -15.90 -11.77 -5.84
C SER A 183 -14.84 -10.67 -5.93
N ASP A 184 -13.70 -10.95 -6.57
CA ASP A 184 -12.65 -9.95 -6.71
C ASP A 184 -13.09 -8.83 -7.67
N ALA A 185 -13.87 -9.17 -8.70
CA ALA A 185 -14.51 -8.20 -9.58
C ALA A 185 -15.48 -7.29 -8.81
N VAL A 186 -16.36 -7.88 -7.98
CA VAL A 186 -17.28 -7.13 -7.13
C VAL A 186 -16.53 -6.13 -6.27
N ALA A 187 -15.45 -6.58 -5.61
CA ALA A 187 -14.64 -5.71 -4.76
C ALA A 187 -14.05 -4.53 -5.53
N VAL A 188 -13.49 -4.76 -6.72
CA VAL A 188 -12.89 -3.70 -7.52
C VAL A 188 -13.91 -2.72 -8.08
N GLU A 189 -15.02 -3.20 -8.63
CA GLU A 189 -16.08 -2.34 -9.18
C GLU A 189 -16.70 -1.46 -8.09
N VAL A 190 -16.93 -2.02 -6.89
CA VAL A 190 -17.40 -1.27 -5.73
C VAL A 190 -16.36 -0.24 -5.28
N ALA A 191 -15.08 -0.61 -5.23
CA ALA A 191 -14.00 0.28 -4.83
C ALA A 191 -13.84 1.47 -5.78
N ILE A 192 -13.89 1.23 -7.09
CA ILE A 192 -13.83 2.28 -8.11
C ILE A 192 -15.03 3.22 -7.96
N ALA A 193 -16.24 2.66 -7.88
CA ALA A 193 -17.48 3.43 -7.80
C ALA A 193 -17.54 4.32 -6.54
N LEU A 194 -17.07 3.81 -5.39
CA LEU A 194 -17.02 4.53 -4.12
C LEU A 194 -15.74 5.37 -3.95
N ARG A 195 -14.82 5.35 -4.92
CA ARG A 195 -13.48 5.99 -4.82
C ARG A 195 -12.77 5.59 -3.53
N ALA A 196 -12.76 4.29 -3.25
CA ALA A 196 -12.18 3.72 -2.05
C ALA A 196 -10.69 4.11 -1.92
N ALA A 197 -10.28 4.39 -0.69
CA ALA A 197 -8.89 4.68 -0.39
C ALA A 197 -8.02 3.41 -0.50
N LYS A 198 -8.61 2.24 -0.21
CA LYS A 198 -7.94 0.94 -0.25
C LYS A 198 -8.87 -0.18 -0.70
N VAL A 199 -8.30 -1.14 -1.42
CA VAL A 199 -8.84 -2.49 -1.58
C VAL A 199 -7.93 -3.46 -0.85
N ILE A 200 -8.51 -4.35 -0.04
CA ILE A 200 -7.77 -5.37 0.70
C ILE A 200 -8.34 -6.73 0.34
N PHE A 201 -7.58 -7.52 -0.41
CA PHE A 201 -7.87 -8.92 -0.65
C PHE A 201 -7.27 -9.75 0.48
N VAL A 202 -8.11 -10.41 1.25
CA VAL A 202 -7.67 -11.35 2.30
C VAL A 202 -7.65 -12.75 1.70
N SER A 203 -6.47 -13.33 1.53
CA SER A 203 -6.23 -14.63 0.90
C SER A 203 -5.74 -15.68 1.90
N GLU A 204 -5.75 -16.96 1.49
CA GLU A 204 -5.19 -18.05 2.28
C GLU A 204 -3.65 -18.03 2.36
N ALA A 205 -3.00 -17.26 1.49
CA ALA A 205 -1.56 -17.11 1.44
C ALA A 205 -1.16 -15.74 0.86
N GLY A 206 -0.01 -15.21 1.28
CA GLY A 206 0.62 -14.03 0.70
C GLY A 206 1.37 -14.34 -0.59
N LEU A 207 1.85 -13.30 -1.29
CA LEU A 207 2.66 -13.47 -2.49
C LEU A 207 4.13 -13.72 -2.12
N THR A 208 4.77 -14.69 -2.78
CA THR A 208 6.17 -15.05 -2.53
C THR A 208 7.02 -14.98 -3.80
N ALA A 209 8.29 -14.62 -3.62
CA ALA A 209 9.32 -14.70 -4.63
C ALA A 209 9.68 -16.18 -4.90
N PRO A 210 10.40 -16.49 -6.00
CA PRO A 210 10.80 -17.87 -6.30
C PRO A 210 11.62 -18.57 -5.20
N ASP A 211 12.30 -17.80 -4.35
CA ASP A 211 13.07 -18.30 -3.21
C ASP A 211 12.22 -18.50 -1.93
N GLY A 212 10.90 -18.29 -2.02
CA GLY A 212 9.95 -18.42 -0.92
C GLY A 212 9.87 -17.19 0.00
N THR A 213 10.64 -16.13 -0.26
CA THR A 213 10.55 -14.89 0.53
C THR A 213 9.29 -14.11 0.19
N ARG A 214 8.66 -13.46 1.18
CA ARG A 214 7.47 -12.64 0.95
C ARG A 214 7.81 -11.45 0.04
N LEU A 215 7.00 -11.24 -0.99
CA LEU A 215 7.02 -10.01 -1.78
C LEU A 215 6.20 -8.95 -1.03
N ALA A 216 6.87 -8.00 -0.38
CA ALA A 216 6.19 -6.90 0.32
C ALA A 216 5.47 -5.95 -0.66
N GLN A 217 6.02 -5.78 -1.86
CA GLN A 217 5.50 -4.86 -2.88
C GLN A 217 5.70 -5.47 -4.27
N ILE A 218 4.76 -5.22 -5.18
CA ILE A 218 4.89 -5.50 -6.60
C ILE A 218 4.27 -4.39 -7.44
N SER A 219 4.85 -4.12 -8.61
CA SER A 219 4.28 -3.16 -9.55
C SER A 219 3.01 -3.73 -10.21
N VAL A 220 2.14 -2.85 -10.70
CA VAL A 220 0.98 -3.21 -11.53
C VAL A 220 1.44 -3.96 -12.78
N ALA A 221 2.60 -3.63 -13.35
CA ALA A 221 3.14 -4.32 -14.51
C ALA A 221 3.49 -5.78 -14.17
N ASP A 222 4.18 -6.01 -13.05
CA ASP A 222 4.55 -7.36 -12.59
C ASP A 222 3.31 -8.18 -12.21
N ALA A 223 2.34 -7.58 -11.51
CA ALA A 223 1.09 -8.24 -11.15
C ALA A 223 0.34 -8.74 -12.40
N ARG A 224 0.29 -7.92 -13.46
CA ARG A 224 -0.31 -8.32 -14.75
C ARG A 224 0.47 -9.41 -15.44
N GLU A 225 1.79 -9.38 -15.36
CA GLU A 225 2.64 -10.39 -15.99
C GLU A 225 2.50 -11.75 -15.30
N ILE A 226 2.47 -11.78 -13.97
CA ILE A 226 2.19 -13.00 -13.20
C ILE A 226 0.82 -13.58 -13.60
N TYR A 227 -0.20 -12.73 -13.73
CA TYR A 227 -1.52 -13.16 -14.19
C TYR A 227 -1.51 -13.69 -15.63
N ARG A 228 -0.90 -12.96 -16.58
CA ARG A 228 -0.87 -13.29 -18.01
C ARG A 228 -0.11 -14.58 -18.30
N SER A 229 1.04 -14.75 -17.65
CA SER A 229 1.86 -15.95 -17.75
C SER A 229 1.22 -17.17 -17.10
N LYS A 230 0.15 -16.97 -16.30
CA LYS A 230 -0.51 -18.00 -15.48
C LYS A 230 0.53 -18.76 -14.65
N ASP A 231 1.34 -18.00 -13.93
CA ASP A 231 2.45 -18.56 -13.15
C ASP A 231 1.98 -19.74 -12.30
N PRO A 232 2.49 -20.97 -12.54
CA PRO A 232 2.00 -22.17 -11.90
C PRO A 232 2.26 -22.24 -10.39
N ARG A 233 3.08 -21.32 -9.85
CA ARG A 233 3.33 -21.19 -8.42
C ARG A 233 2.13 -20.62 -7.66
N HIS A 234 1.23 -19.92 -8.36
CA HIS A 234 0.08 -19.28 -7.75
C HIS A 234 -1.20 -19.98 -8.21
N ASP A 235 -2.12 -20.20 -7.28
CA ASP A 235 -3.41 -20.76 -7.63
C ASP A 235 -4.28 -19.74 -8.37
N VAL A 236 -5.38 -20.22 -8.95
CA VAL A 236 -6.30 -19.39 -9.73
C VAL A 236 -7.02 -18.33 -8.88
N ASN A 237 -7.16 -18.51 -7.57
CA ASN A 237 -7.71 -17.48 -6.68
C ASN A 237 -6.73 -16.32 -6.50
N LEU A 238 -5.45 -16.60 -6.27
CA LEU A 238 -4.41 -15.58 -6.13
C LEU A 238 -4.15 -14.88 -7.46
N LEU A 239 -4.16 -15.62 -8.58
CA LEU A 239 -4.09 -15.02 -9.92
C LEU A 239 -5.27 -14.08 -10.20
N SER A 240 -6.49 -14.44 -9.76
CA SER A 240 -7.66 -13.55 -9.84
C SER A 240 -7.45 -12.26 -9.03
N LYS A 241 -7.00 -12.37 -7.77
CA LYS A 241 -6.68 -11.21 -6.93
C LYS A 241 -5.61 -10.31 -7.56
N LEU A 242 -4.54 -10.87 -8.12
CA LEU A 242 -3.50 -10.09 -8.81
C LEU A 242 -4.04 -9.33 -10.03
N ARG A 243 -4.88 -9.99 -10.84
CA ARG A 243 -5.53 -9.37 -12.00
C ARG A 243 -6.37 -8.17 -11.58
N TYR A 244 -7.23 -8.36 -10.59
CA TYR A 244 -8.16 -7.34 -10.13
C TYR A 244 -7.46 -6.25 -9.30
N ALA A 245 -6.43 -6.58 -8.54
CA ALA A 245 -5.57 -5.59 -7.89
C ALA A 245 -4.89 -4.66 -8.90
N ALA A 246 -4.34 -5.23 -9.98
CA ALA A 246 -3.74 -4.44 -11.05
C ALA A 246 -4.76 -3.52 -11.74
N LEU A 247 -6.00 -4.00 -11.94
CA LEU A 247 -7.10 -3.22 -12.51
C LEU A 247 -7.50 -2.06 -11.59
N ALA A 248 -7.73 -2.33 -10.30
CA ALA A 248 -8.11 -1.31 -9.33
C ALA A 248 -7.09 -0.16 -9.27
N CYS A 249 -5.79 -0.48 -9.24
CA CYS A 249 -4.74 0.55 -9.27
C CYS A 249 -4.76 1.38 -10.57
N GLN A 250 -5.06 0.79 -11.72
CA GLN A 250 -5.17 1.50 -13.01
C GLN A 250 -6.37 2.44 -13.05
N GLU A 251 -7.47 2.04 -12.43
CA GLU A 251 -8.70 2.81 -12.35
C GLU A 251 -8.69 3.84 -11.18
N GLY A 252 -7.52 4.06 -10.57
CA GLY A 252 -7.28 5.16 -9.63
C GLY A 252 -7.49 4.81 -8.16
N VAL A 253 -7.66 3.53 -7.79
CA VAL A 253 -7.58 3.12 -6.39
C VAL A 253 -6.13 3.29 -5.91
N PRO A 254 -5.84 4.12 -4.89
CA PRO A 254 -4.47 4.48 -4.55
C PRO A 254 -3.60 3.32 -4.11
N ARG A 255 -4.16 2.36 -3.36
CA ARG A 255 -3.43 1.22 -2.82
C ARG A 255 -4.30 -0.03 -2.81
N VAL A 256 -3.74 -1.15 -3.28
CA VAL A 256 -4.36 -2.47 -3.18
C VAL A 256 -3.43 -3.40 -2.44
N HIS A 257 -3.99 -4.20 -1.54
CA HIS A 257 -3.24 -5.09 -0.66
C HIS A 257 -3.74 -6.52 -0.83
N ILE A 258 -2.81 -7.47 -0.88
CA ILE A 258 -3.10 -8.90 -0.74
C ILE A 258 -2.49 -9.34 0.59
N VAL A 259 -3.35 -9.76 1.52
CA VAL A 259 -2.99 -10.07 2.90
C VAL A 259 -3.31 -11.53 3.19
N ASP A 260 -2.37 -12.23 3.81
CA ASP A 260 -2.58 -13.58 4.31
C ASP A 260 -3.46 -13.56 5.57
N GLY A 261 -4.71 -13.97 5.42
CA GLY A 261 -5.71 -13.98 6.49
C GLY A 261 -5.56 -15.13 7.48
N SER A 262 -4.57 -16.02 7.30
CA SER A 262 -4.26 -17.07 8.29
C SER A 262 -3.44 -16.54 9.46
N GLN A 263 -2.85 -15.35 9.33
CA GLN A 263 -2.04 -14.71 10.36
C GLN A 263 -2.93 -13.99 11.40
N ASP A 264 -2.50 -13.99 12.66
CA ASP A 264 -3.18 -13.26 13.73
C ASP A 264 -3.10 -11.75 13.46
N GLU A 265 -4.19 -11.02 13.66
CA GLU A 265 -4.27 -9.56 13.47
C GLU A 265 -3.79 -9.09 12.07
N ALA A 266 -4.05 -9.89 11.02
CA ALA A 266 -3.51 -9.69 9.68
C ALA A 266 -3.89 -8.32 9.07
N LEU A 267 -5.12 -7.86 9.27
CA LEU A 267 -5.56 -6.58 8.71
C LEU A 267 -4.95 -5.40 9.46
N LEU A 268 -4.91 -5.46 10.78
CA LEU A 268 -4.35 -4.39 11.60
C LEU A 268 -2.83 -4.29 11.39
N SER A 269 -2.15 -5.44 11.34
CA SER A 269 -0.71 -5.51 11.07
C SER A 269 -0.37 -4.95 9.69
N GLU A 270 -1.21 -5.17 8.67
CA GLU A 270 -1.01 -4.55 7.36
C GLU A 270 -1.22 -3.04 7.38
N LEU A 271 -2.25 -2.58 8.07
CA LEU A 271 -2.67 -1.18 8.02
C LEU A 271 -1.86 -0.25 8.91
N PHE A 272 -1.34 -0.76 10.03
CA PHE A 272 -0.73 0.05 11.08
C PHE A 272 0.75 -0.25 11.34
N SER A 273 1.35 -1.21 10.62
CA SER A 273 2.80 -1.38 10.64
C SER A 273 3.48 -0.57 9.53
N ASN A 274 4.73 -0.17 9.77
CA ASN A 274 5.51 0.57 8.76
C ASN A 274 5.95 -0.30 7.57
N GLU A 275 5.96 -1.62 7.72
CA GLU A 275 6.47 -2.56 6.71
C GLU A 275 5.35 -3.37 6.02
N GLY A 276 4.17 -3.44 6.61
CA GLY A 276 3.09 -4.34 6.18
C GLY A 276 3.42 -5.81 6.43
N VAL A 277 2.39 -6.65 6.53
CA VAL A 277 2.52 -8.12 6.60
C VAL A 277 2.22 -8.81 5.27
N GLY A 278 1.50 -8.14 4.38
CA GLY A 278 1.08 -8.61 3.07
C GLY A 278 1.92 -8.07 1.91
N THR A 279 1.28 -8.06 0.74
CA THR A 279 1.84 -7.59 -0.52
C THR A 279 1.03 -6.40 -1.01
N MET A 280 1.69 -5.25 -1.17
CA MET A 280 1.07 -4.06 -1.76
C MET A 280 1.30 -4.03 -3.28
N ILE A 281 0.22 -3.80 -4.03
CA ILE A 281 0.24 -3.59 -5.47
C ILE A 281 0.14 -2.10 -5.75
N HIS A 282 1.04 -1.58 -6.58
CA HIS A 282 1.15 -0.14 -6.85
C HIS A 282 1.40 0.14 -8.34
N ALA A 283 0.83 1.24 -8.86
CA ALA A 283 0.93 1.57 -10.29
C ALA A 283 2.37 1.82 -10.75
N ASP A 284 3.16 2.48 -9.90
CA ASP A 284 4.61 2.68 -9.93
C ASP A 284 5.04 2.97 -8.48
N ASP A 285 6.31 2.80 -8.08
CA ASP A 285 6.71 3.16 -6.70
C ASP A 285 6.23 4.60 -6.45
N TYR A 286 5.24 4.84 -5.57
CA TYR A 286 4.74 6.19 -5.33
C TYR A 286 5.81 6.95 -4.57
N GLN A 287 6.76 7.46 -5.34
CA GLN A 287 7.92 8.20 -4.91
C GLN A 287 7.62 9.67 -5.12
N GLN A 288 7.46 10.39 -4.02
CA GLN A 288 7.30 11.83 -4.09
C GLN A 288 8.44 12.50 -3.34
N ILE A 289 9.05 13.50 -3.97
CA ILE A 289 9.90 14.46 -3.26
C ILE A 289 9.04 15.69 -3.00
N ARG A 290 8.86 16.04 -1.73
CA ARG A 290 8.10 17.22 -1.31
C ARG A 290 8.90 18.09 -0.35
N LYS A 291 8.48 19.35 -0.16
CA LYS A 291 9.00 20.20 0.92
C LYS A 291 8.73 19.55 2.27
N ALA A 292 9.69 19.67 3.19
CA ALA A 292 9.52 19.29 4.57
C ALA A 292 8.66 20.33 5.32
N TYR A 293 7.87 19.86 6.27
CA TYR A 293 7.07 20.66 7.19
C TYR A 293 7.56 20.45 8.63
N ALA A 294 7.15 21.34 9.54
CA ALA A 294 7.57 21.25 10.95
C ALA A 294 7.19 19.90 11.61
N GLN A 295 6.10 19.27 11.16
CA GLN A 295 5.65 17.95 11.60
C GLN A 295 6.59 16.80 11.20
N ASP A 296 7.43 16.98 10.17
CA ASP A 296 8.35 15.95 9.69
C ASP A 296 9.63 15.85 10.52
N VAL A 297 9.95 16.89 11.30
CA VAL A 297 11.24 17.01 12.02
C VAL A 297 11.52 15.82 12.96
N PRO A 298 10.56 15.32 13.77
CA PRO A 298 10.81 14.14 14.61
C PRO A 298 11.17 12.91 13.79
N ALA A 299 10.49 12.68 12.66
CA ALA A 299 10.76 11.55 11.78
C ALA A 299 12.14 11.69 11.10
N LEU A 300 12.47 12.89 10.61
CA LEU A 300 13.78 13.17 10.01
C LEU A 300 14.92 12.96 11.00
N LEU A 301 14.79 13.43 12.25
CA LEU A 301 15.80 13.22 13.30
C LEU A 301 16.00 11.73 13.59
N SER A 302 14.91 10.99 13.76
CA SER A 302 14.97 9.53 14.00
C SER A 302 15.65 8.79 12.86
N LEU A 303 15.34 9.15 11.61
CA LEU A 303 15.93 8.53 10.41
C LEU A 303 17.41 8.88 10.25
N MET A 304 17.80 10.12 10.58
CA MET A 304 19.18 10.60 10.46
C MET A 304 20.08 10.12 11.59
N GLN A 305 19.54 9.71 12.75
CA GLN A 305 20.29 9.41 13.98
C GLN A 305 21.50 8.52 13.72
N GLN A 306 21.31 7.36 13.09
CA GLN A 306 22.40 6.44 12.81
C GLN A 306 23.49 7.07 11.93
N SER A 307 23.12 7.88 10.94
CA SER A 307 24.11 8.55 10.07
C SER A 307 24.84 9.69 10.76
N MET A 308 24.25 10.29 11.80
CA MET A 308 24.95 11.23 12.67
C MET A 308 25.91 10.49 13.61
N ASP A 309 25.49 9.36 14.18
CA ASP A 309 26.31 8.51 15.04
C ASP A 309 27.53 7.94 14.29
N ASP A 310 27.33 7.51 13.04
CA ASP A 310 28.41 7.02 12.14
C ASP A 310 29.30 8.16 11.57
N ALA A 311 29.09 9.40 12.04
CA ALA A 311 29.79 10.60 11.58
C ALA A 311 29.73 10.83 10.06
N ALA A 312 28.72 10.29 9.37
CA ALA A 312 28.45 10.51 7.96
C ALA A 312 27.72 11.86 7.75
N LEU A 313 26.79 12.20 8.65
CA LEU A 313 26.10 13.49 8.70
C LEU A 313 26.65 14.36 9.84
N VAL A 314 26.51 15.69 9.69
CA VAL A 314 26.74 16.63 10.78
C VAL A 314 25.62 16.44 11.82
N PRO A 315 25.92 16.32 13.13
CA PRO A 315 24.91 16.34 14.19
C PRO A 315 24.04 17.59 14.10
N ARG A 316 22.73 17.44 14.28
CA ARG A 316 21.79 18.56 14.23
C ARG A 316 20.74 18.44 15.33
N THR A 317 20.32 19.58 15.86
CA THR A 317 19.20 19.62 16.81
C THR A 317 17.87 19.88 16.11
N ARG A 318 16.77 19.67 16.85
CA ARG A 318 15.41 19.95 16.38
C ARG A 318 15.26 21.41 15.97
N GLU A 319 15.82 22.33 16.75
CA GLU A 319 15.75 23.77 16.55
C GLU A 319 16.47 24.19 15.27
N GLU A 320 17.63 23.59 14.98
CA GLU A 320 18.41 23.89 13.78
C GLU A 320 17.70 23.46 12.49
N ILE A 321 17.02 22.30 12.52
CA ILE A 321 16.21 21.83 11.38
C ILE A 321 14.99 22.72 11.22
N LEU A 322 14.27 23.04 12.30
CA LEU A 322 13.09 23.90 12.26
C LEU A 322 13.41 25.30 11.71
N ALA A 323 14.53 25.89 12.14
CA ALA A 323 14.97 27.22 11.68
C ALA A 323 15.22 27.27 10.16
N LYS A 324 15.49 26.13 9.53
CA LYS A 324 15.77 26.01 8.09
C LYS A 324 14.83 25.07 7.35
N ILE A 325 13.66 24.76 7.91
CA ILE A 325 12.77 23.71 7.37
C ILE A 325 12.38 23.94 5.91
N GLN A 326 12.30 25.21 5.49
CA GLN A 326 11.99 25.63 4.11
C GLN A 326 13.03 25.18 3.07
N ASP A 327 14.24 24.84 3.52
CA ASP A 327 15.32 24.32 2.68
C ASP A 327 15.32 22.79 2.59
N PHE A 328 14.54 22.10 3.42
CA PHE A 328 14.50 20.64 3.47
C PHE A 328 13.44 20.07 2.55
N PHE A 329 13.79 18.96 1.92
CA PHE A 329 12.93 18.14 1.08
C PHE A 329 13.01 16.70 1.55
N VAL A 330 11.88 16.03 1.52
CA VAL A 330 11.72 14.65 1.96
C VAL A 330 11.34 13.81 0.75
N LEU A 331 12.07 12.71 0.56
CA LEU A 331 11.64 11.65 -0.33
C LEU A 331 10.78 10.68 0.47
N GLU A 332 9.54 10.54 0.03
CA GLU A 332 8.57 9.61 0.57
C GLU A 332 8.35 8.47 -0.41
N VAL A 333 8.24 7.27 0.14
CA VAL A 333 7.63 6.12 -0.52
C VAL A 333 6.39 5.79 0.29
N ASP A 334 5.22 5.85 -0.34
CA ASP A 334 3.94 5.57 0.30
C ASP A 334 3.64 6.42 1.55
N GLU A 335 3.99 7.71 1.49
CA GLU A 335 3.89 8.70 2.61
C GLU A 335 4.84 8.43 3.78
N ASN A 336 5.72 7.43 3.67
CA ASN A 336 6.78 7.19 4.63
C ASN A 336 8.06 7.90 4.20
N PRO A 337 8.60 8.82 5.02
CA PRO A 337 9.90 9.42 4.77
C PRO A 337 11.00 8.34 4.73
N ILE A 338 11.62 8.16 3.56
CA ILE A 338 12.73 7.21 3.38
C ILE A 338 14.06 7.90 3.08
N GLY A 339 14.03 9.19 2.78
CA GLY A 339 15.22 9.98 2.51
C GLY A 339 14.95 11.48 2.59
N SER A 340 16.02 12.26 2.57
CA SER A 340 15.92 13.71 2.62
C SER A 340 17.13 14.37 1.97
N VAL A 341 16.95 15.62 1.56
CA VAL A 341 18.01 16.51 1.12
C VAL A 341 17.66 17.94 1.55
N ALA A 342 18.66 18.75 1.85
CA ALA A 342 18.51 20.18 2.10
C ALA A 342 19.25 20.97 1.03
N VAL A 343 18.67 22.09 0.59
CA VAL A 343 19.29 23.02 -0.36
C VAL A 343 19.40 24.39 0.30
N HIS A 344 20.61 24.80 0.67
CA HIS A 344 20.85 26.13 1.24
C HIS A 344 21.37 27.07 0.16
N SER A 345 20.82 28.28 0.03
CA SER A 345 21.26 29.25 -0.97
C SER A 345 22.09 30.36 -0.33
N TYR A 346 23.11 30.80 -1.06
CA TYR A 346 24.03 31.88 -0.69
C TYR A 346 24.13 32.87 -1.86
N ASP A 347 24.18 34.15 -1.53
CA ASP A 347 24.41 35.24 -2.49
C ASP A 347 25.67 35.98 -2.05
N GLU A 348 26.73 35.90 -2.87
CA GLU A 348 28.01 36.52 -2.57
C GLU A 348 28.63 37.10 -3.84
N GLY A 349 28.80 38.43 -3.86
CA GLY A 349 29.43 39.13 -4.98
C GLY A 349 28.71 39.00 -6.32
N GLY A 350 27.38 38.82 -6.31
CA GLY A 350 26.56 38.63 -7.51
C GLY A 350 26.56 37.20 -8.07
N LYS A 351 27.26 36.26 -7.43
CA LYS A 351 27.18 34.83 -7.72
C LYS A 351 26.23 34.15 -6.73
N LYS A 352 25.24 33.43 -7.28
CA LYS A 352 24.31 32.63 -6.48
C LYS A 352 24.80 31.19 -6.42
N ILE A 353 25.08 30.73 -5.20
CA ILE A 353 25.62 29.39 -4.94
C ILE A 353 24.62 28.62 -4.08
N ALA A 354 24.34 27.37 -4.41
CA ALA A 354 23.57 26.48 -3.58
C ALA A 354 24.46 25.43 -2.92
N GLU A 355 24.17 25.04 -1.68
CA GLU A 355 24.75 23.90 -0.99
C GLU A 355 23.72 22.78 -0.88
N LEU A 356 24.07 21.61 -1.42
CA LEU A 356 23.38 20.36 -1.15
C LEU A 356 23.89 19.82 0.20
N ALA A 357 23.03 19.86 1.19
CA ALA A 357 23.28 19.39 2.54
C ALA A 357 22.33 18.25 2.91
N CYS A 358 22.66 17.52 3.97
CA CYS A 358 21.77 16.56 4.61
C CYS A 358 21.18 15.48 3.67
N LEU A 359 21.93 15.10 2.62
CA LEU A 359 21.54 13.98 1.76
C LEU A 359 21.60 12.68 2.55
N PHE A 360 20.45 12.02 2.66
CA PHE A 360 20.31 10.76 3.37
C PHE A 360 19.25 9.88 2.71
N VAL A 361 19.50 8.57 2.72
CA VAL A 361 18.53 7.53 2.34
C VAL A 361 18.64 6.40 3.36
N ARG A 362 17.49 5.94 3.86
CA ARG A 362 17.37 4.83 4.82
C ARG A 362 18.10 3.59 4.31
N ARG A 363 18.78 2.86 5.20
CA ARG A 363 19.64 1.71 4.84
C ARG A 363 18.89 0.64 4.02
N SER A 364 17.66 0.32 4.40
CA SER A 364 16.79 -0.65 3.70
C SER A 364 16.41 -0.22 2.27
N HIS A 365 16.61 1.06 1.94
CA HIS A 365 16.27 1.65 0.65
C HIS A 365 17.52 2.12 -0.13
N LYS A 366 18.74 1.80 0.35
CA LYS A 366 19.97 2.09 -0.40
C LYS A 366 20.04 1.23 -1.67
N ASN A 367 20.82 1.70 -2.65
CA ASN A 367 21.06 1.04 -3.94
C ASN A 367 19.85 0.91 -4.88
N ARG A 368 18.77 1.68 -4.64
CA ARG A 368 17.58 1.75 -5.50
C ARG A 368 17.46 3.06 -6.30
N GLY A 369 18.54 3.82 -6.42
CA GLY A 369 18.56 5.09 -7.16
C GLY A 369 17.96 6.31 -6.42
N HIS A 370 17.37 6.15 -5.24
CA HIS A 370 16.76 7.24 -4.47
C HIS A 370 17.73 8.41 -4.18
N GLY A 371 19.00 8.11 -3.89
CA GLY A 371 20.02 9.14 -3.65
C GLY A 371 20.26 10.01 -4.91
N GLN A 372 20.25 9.40 -6.09
CA GLN A 372 20.40 10.11 -7.36
C GLN A 372 19.18 11.00 -7.63
N LYS A 373 17.97 10.48 -7.36
CA LYS A 373 16.72 11.27 -7.47
C LYS A 373 16.73 12.49 -6.56
N LEU A 374 17.15 12.34 -5.29
CA LEU A 374 17.26 13.46 -4.34
C LEU A 374 18.27 14.52 -4.79
N VAL A 375 19.43 14.11 -5.34
CA VAL A 375 20.42 15.07 -5.86
C VAL A 375 19.91 15.77 -7.11
N ALA A 376 19.29 15.04 -8.05
CA ALA A 376 18.70 15.64 -9.25
C ALA A 376 17.61 16.67 -8.89
N TYR A 377 16.78 16.37 -7.90
CA TYR A 377 15.79 17.32 -7.39
C TYR A 377 16.45 18.54 -6.73
N ALA A 378 17.52 18.35 -5.97
CA ALA A 378 18.27 19.46 -5.37
C ALA A 378 18.92 20.38 -6.43
N GLU A 379 19.44 19.82 -7.53
CA GLU A 379 19.93 20.60 -8.67
C GLU A 379 18.81 21.46 -9.28
N GLU A 380 17.62 20.90 -9.46
CA GLU A 380 16.48 21.62 -10.01
C GLU A 380 16.02 22.77 -9.09
N ILE A 381 15.94 22.53 -7.78
CA ILE A 381 15.64 23.60 -6.81
C ILE A 381 16.71 24.69 -6.84
N ALA A 382 17.99 24.33 -6.97
CA ALA A 382 19.07 25.30 -7.07
C ALA A 382 18.95 26.16 -8.35
N ARG A 383 18.63 25.56 -9.50
CA ARG A 383 18.35 26.29 -10.76
C ARG A 383 17.16 27.23 -10.61
N GLN A 384 16.07 26.78 -9.99
CA GLN A 384 14.87 27.60 -9.75
C GLN A 384 15.16 28.80 -8.83
N ARG A 385 16.13 28.68 -7.92
CA ARG A 385 16.61 29.79 -7.07
C ARG A 385 17.63 30.70 -7.78
N GLY A 386 17.98 30.38 -9.03
CA GLY A 386 18.92 31.12 -9.86
C GLY A 386 20.38 30.91 -9.48
N CYS A 387 20.73 29.75 -8.91
CA CYS A 387 22.12 29.41 -8.58
C CYS A 387 22.83 28.79 -9.79
N ASP A 388 24.04 29.25 -10.06
CA ASP A 388 24.88 28.75 -11.17
C ASP A 388 25.77 27.57 -10.76
N VAL A 389 25.89 27.34 -9.46
CA VAL A 389 26.80 26.38 -8.86
C VAL A 389 26.14 25.67 -7.69
N LEU A 390 26.30 24.34 -7.64
CA LEU A 390 25.92 23.50 -6.51
C LEU A 390 27.17 22.94 -5.83
N VAL A 391 27.29 23.15 -4.53
CA VAL A 391 28.37 22.59 -3.71
C VAL A 391 27.86 21.50 -2.78
N ALA A 392 28.68 20.50 -2.50
CA ALA A 392 28.41 19.48 -1.51
C ALA A 392 29.67 19.24 -0.66
N LEU A 393 29.50 18.88 0.62
CA LEU A 393 30.59 18.54 1.50
C LEU A 393 30.39 17.13 2.05
N SER A 394 31.38 16.26 1.88
CA SER A 394 31.28 14.87 2.33
C SER A 394 32.59 14.34 2.90
N THR A 395 32.50 13.63 4.03
CA THR A 395 33.63 12.90 4.64
C THR A 395 33.77 11.49 4.09
N GLN A 396 32.65 10.82 3.81
CA GLN A 396 32.62 9.39 3.45
C GLN A 396 32.04 9.12 2.05
N ALA A 397 31.05 9.90 1.62
CA ALA A 397 30.28 9.64 0.40
C ALA A 397 30.72 10.47 -0.82
N PHE A 398 31.94 11.01 -0.83
CA PHE A 398 32.40 11.90 -1.92
C PHE A 398 32.46 11.20 -3.29
N ARG A 399 32.81 9.91 -3.34
CA ARG A 399 32.85 9.13 -4.60
C ARG A 399 31.48 8.99 -5.25
N PHE A 400 30.41 8.94 -4.46
CA PHE A 400 29.05 8.92 -5.02
C PHE A 400 28.77 10.21 -5.80
N PHE A 401 29.15 11.37 -5.27
CA PHE A 401 28.97 12.66 -5.94
C PHE A 401 29.85 12.77 -7.20
N GLU A 402 31.11 12.33 -7.11
CA GLU A 402 32.08 12.36 -8.21
C GLU A 402 31.69 11.41 -9.35
N GLU A 403 31.55 10.12 -9.05
CA GLU A 403 31.37 9.07 -10.06
C GLU A 403 29.93 8.97 -10.60
N LYS A 404 28.92 9.33 -9.79
CA LYS A 404 27.49 9.13 -10.15
C LYS A 404 26.73 10.41 -10.43
N MET A 405 27.15 11.54 -9.85
CA MET A 405 26.42 12.80 -9.97
C MET A 405 27.17 13.87 -10.76
N GLY A 406 28.44 13.63 -11.14
CA GLY A 406 29.23 14.55 -11.95
C GLY A 406 29.71 15.80 -11.18
N PHE A 407 29.98 15.66 -9.89
CA PHE A 407 30.66 16.71 -9.12
C PHE A 407 32.17 16.58 -9.26
N GLU A 408 32.88 17.70 -9.22
CA GLU A 408 34.33 17.76 -9.20
C GLU A 408 34.83 18.10 -7.78
N VAL A 409 35.88 17.42 -7.33
CA VAL A 409 36.52 17.76 -6.05
C VAL A 409 37.29 19.07 -6.21
N THR A 410 37.06 20.00 -5.30
CA THR A 410 37.65 21.34 -5.30
C THR A 410 38.25 21.70 -3.94
N THR A 411 38.85 22.89 -3.85
CA THR A 411 39.39 23.41 -2.59
C THR A 411 38.29 24.12 -1.79
N PRO A 412 38.44 24.21 -0.45
CA PRO A 412 37.51 24.94 0.38
C PRO A 412 37.38 26.45 0.04
N ASP A 413 38.27 27.00 -0.81
CA ASP A 413 38.23 28.41 -1.23
C ASP A 413 37.07 28.70 -2.20
N SER A 414 36.46 27.64 -2.74
CA SER A 414 35.23 27.71 -3.54
C SER A 414 33.95 27.86 -2.71
N LEU A 415 34.03 27.72 -1.38
CA LEU A 415 32.86 27.85 -0.50
C LEU A 415 32.50 29.32 -0.25
N PRO A 416 31.21 29.66 -0.15
CA PRO A 416 30.78 30.98 0.31
C PRO A 416 31.39 31.34 1.68
N ALA A 417 31.75 32.60 1.92
CA ALA A 417 32.39 33.03 3.17
C ALA A 417 31.68 32.57 4.46
N PRO A 418 30.35 32.73 4.64
CA PRO A 418 29.67 32.25 5.83
C PRO A 418 29.73 30.72 5.98
N ARG A 419 29.82 30.01 4.86
CA ARG A 419 29.92 28.55 4.86
C ARG A 419 31.34 28.06 5.10
N ARG A 420 32.35 28.80 4.61
CA ARG A 420 33.77 28.54 4.85
C ARG A 420 34.12 28.68 6.33
N MET A 421 33.63 29.74 6.99
CA MET A 421 33.80 29.89 8.44
C MET A 421 33.26 28.68 9.24
N LYS A 422 32.12 28.12 8.83
CA LYS A 422 31.56 26.91 9.45
C LYS A 422 32.39 25.66 9.14
N TYR A 423 32.93 25.55 7.93
CA TYR A 423 33.81 24.46 7.53
C TYR A 423 35.07 24.45 8.41
N ASP A 424 35.76 25.58 8.54
CA ASP A 424 37.00 25.69 9.32
C ASP A 424 36.75 25.40 10.82
N LYS A 425 35.65 25.90 11.38
CA LYS A 425 35.25 25.61 12.78
C LYS A 425 34.90 24.14 13.02
N SER A 426 34.43 23.42 12.00
CA SER A 426 33.95 22.05 12.16
C SER A 426 35.07 21.03 12.41
N GLY A 427 36.28 21.29 11.92
CA GLY A 427 37.42 20.36 12.00
C GLY A 427 37.22 19.02 11.28
N ARG A 428 36.12 18.83 10.53
CA ARG A 428 35.77 17.55 9.90
C ARG A 428 36.58 17.23 8.63
N ASN A 429 37.32 18.22 8.11
CA ASN A 429 38.14 18.11 6.89
C ASN A 429 37.41 17.40 5.74
N SER A 430 36.13 17.73 5.55
CA SER A 430 35.30 17.12 4.50
C SER A 430 35.83 17.51 3.11
N LYS A 431 35.76 16.60 2.14
CA LYS A 431 36.03 16.99 0.75
C LYS A 431 34.95 17.96 0.28
N VAL A 432 35.38 19.03 -0.36
CA VAL A 432 34.50 20.01 -0.99
C VAL A 432 34.32 19.60 -2.44
N LEU A 433 33.06 19.49 -2.85
CA LEU A 433 32.66 19.06 -4.18
C LEU A 433 31.83 20.17 -4.82
N MET A 434 32.01 20.39 -6.12
CA MET A 434 31.33 21.44 -6.85
C MET A 434 30.83 20.92 -8.20
N LYS A 435 29.63 21.37 -8.59
CA LYS A 435 29.03 21.08 -9.90
C LYS A 435 28.47 22.37 -10.48
N SER A 436 28.80 22.66 -11.73
CA SER A 436 28.18 23.76 -12.47
C SER A 436 26.76 23.38 -12.87
N LEU A 437 25.82 24.26 -12.57
CA LEU A 437 24.42 24.14 -12.97
C LEU A 437 24.27 24.94 -14.27
N LYS A 438 24.46 24.27 -15.40
CA LYS A 438 24.08 24.83 -16.71
C LYS A 438 22.57 24.82 -16.88
#